data_AF-A0A428X6A4-F1
#
_entry.id   AF-A0A428X6A4-F1
#
_cell.length_a   1.000
_cell.length_b   1.000
_cell.length_c   1.000
_cell.angle_alpha   90.00
_cell.angle_beta   90.00
_cell.angle_gamma   90.00
#
_symmetry.space_group_name_H-M   'P 1'
#
loop_
_entity.id
_entity.type
_entity.pdbx_description
1 polymer ?
#
loop_
_entity_poly.entity_id
_entity_poly.type
_entity_poly.pdbx_seq_one_letter_code
_entity_poly.pdbx_strand_id
1 'polypeptide(L)'
;MAADRHLTVVDQATGWEYDLWQVQGSTVPPAGGTLTFTYGGRTRVTGDCDGLAADGRNCEPTTPGNGTAAHLGGLAGRVRVEELQAGRIEHALTIVVDCDSGTAVYPAKRSGRSCATIGKPTVDAPPMGALFQLDLTPTQIDALPVLPWHKVFLRAMAEYGMYLGDTGAGGLFSIEAEAGNQYTSLGQSDPWLAYGQTNWELWSHDGTYDYVGKFFNPHDPDPDQWWLAHVWSHLRVLDPCVAQATC
;
A
#
# COMPACT_ATOMS: atom_id res chain seq x y z
N MET A 1 -18.51 -5.19 3.98
CA MET A 1 -17.39 -5.45 3.02
C MET A 1 -16.82 -6.87 3.14
N ALA A 2 -16.55 -7.54 2.01
CA ALA A 2 -15.71 -8.75 2.01
C ALA A 2 -14.25 -8.31 2.15
N ALA A 3 -13.54 -8.81 3.17
CA ALA A 3 -12.10 -8.56 3.29
C ALA A 3 -11.37 -9.15 2.07
N ASP A 4 -10.30 -8.48 1.62
CA ASP A 4 -9.43 -8.95 0.53
C ASP A 4 -8.67 -10.24 0.91
N ARG A 5 -8.57 -10.51 2.23
CA ARG A 5 -8.00 -11.73 2.84
C ARG A 5 -6.53 -11.96 2.49
N HIS A 6 -5.75 -10.89 2.53
CA HIS A 6 -4.31 -10.98 2.57
C HIS A 6 -3.82 -11.52 3.91
N LEU A 7 -2.75 -12.33 3.86
CA LEU A 7 -1.97 -12.72 5.02
C LEU A 7 -0.49 -12.67 4.65
N THR A 8 0.30 -12.06 5.53
CA THR A 8 1.74 -12.07 5.43
C THR A 8 2.32 -12.82 6.63
N VAL A 9 3.25 -13.74 6.39
CA VAL A 9 3.97 -14.47 7.43
C VAL A 9 5.45 -14.22 7.29
N VAL A 10 6.08 -13.68 8.33
CA VAL A 10 7.54 -13.50 8.39
C VAL A 10 8.15 -14.57 9.27
N ASP A 11 8.94 -15.45 8.69
CA ASP A 11 9.84 -16.33 9.41
C ASP A 11 11.11 -15.54 9.75
N GLN A 12 11.15 -15.01 10.98
CA GLN A 12 12.29 -14.22 11.47
C GLN A 12 13.58 -15.05 11.62
N ALA A 13 13.50 -16.37 11.77
CA ALA A 13 14.68 -17.20 11.93
C ALA A 13 15.41 -17.39 10.60
N THR A 14 14.66 -17.45 9.50
CA THR A 14 15.23 -17.65 8.17
C THR A 14 15.24 -16.39 7.31
N GLY A 15 14.51 -15.33 7.69
CA GLY A 15 14.41 -14.09 6.94
C GLY A 15 13.51 -14.20 5.70
N TRP A 16 12.57 -15.14 5.69
CA TRP A 16 11.57 -15.29 4.63
C TRP A 16 10.27 -14.61 5.01
N GLU A 17 9.69 -13.91 4.06
CA GLU A 17 8.30 -13.50 4.07
C GLU A 17 7.52 -14.37 3.09
N TYR A 18 6.30 -14.75 3.49
CA TYR A 18 5.30 -15.39 2.65
C TYR A 18 4.09 -14.47 2.56
N ASP A 19 3.72 -14.09 1.36
CA ASP A 19 2.58 -13.22 1.07
C ASP A 19 1.48 -14.03 0.38
N LEU A 20 0.27 -14.00 0.92
CA LEU A 20 -0.86 -14.83 0.50
C LEU A 20 -2.09 -13.97 0.21
N TRP A 21 -2.90 -14.39 -0.76
CA TRP A 21 -4.17 -13.74 -1.12
C TRP A 21 -5.34 -14.71 -1.16
N GLN A 22 -6.52 -14.22 -0.81
CA GLN A 22 -7.73 -15.01 -0.61
C GLN A 22 -7.52 -16.19 0.34
N VAL A 23 -6.87 -15.92 1.48
CA VAL A 23 -6.73 -16.95 2.52
C VAL A 23 -8.11 -17.38 3.00
N GLN A 24 -8.33 -18.69 3.02
CA GLN A 24 -9.57 -19.33 3.41
C GLN A 24 -9.46 -19.81 4.86
N GLY A 25 -10.49 -19.54 5.66
CA GLY A 25 -10.51 -19.84 7.09
C GLY A 25 -10.13 -18.62 7.94
N SER A 26 -10.59 -18.61 9.19
CA SER A 26 -10.46 -17.45 10.09
C SER A 26 -9.46 -17.64 11.23
N THR A 27 -8.90 -18.84 11.41
CA THR A 27 -7.99 -19.16 12.52
C THR A 27 -6.94 -20.19 12.12
N VAL A 28 -5.67 -19.84 12.27
CA VAL A 28 -4.57 -20.82 12.29
C VAL A 28 -4.56 -21.47 13.67
N PRO A 29 -4.69 -22.81 13.80
CA PRO A 29 -4.65 -23.47 15.10
C PRO A 29 -3.31 -23.21 15.83
N PRO A 30 -3.29 -23.14 17.18
CA PRO A 30 -2.06 -22.88 17.94
C PRO A 30 -0.94 -23.91 17.74
N ALA A 31 -1.29 -25.14 17.32
CA ALA A 31 -0.33 -26.21 17.01
C ALA A 31 0.14 -26.19 15.54
N GLY A 32 -0.16 -25.12 14.80
CA GLY A 32 -0.01 -25.06 13.35
C GLY A 32 -1.19 -25.69 12.61
N GLY A 33 -1.21 -25.51 11.29
CA GLY A 33 -2.26 -26.04 10.43
C GLY A 33 -1.99 -25.76 8.96
N THR A 34 -2.91 -26.22 8.11
CA THR A 34 -2.88 -25.95 6.67
C THR A 34 -3.66 -24.68 6.35
N LEU A 35 -3.03 -23.76 5.63
CA LEU A 35 -3.69 -22.60 5.03
C LEU A 35 -4.05 -22.93 3.59
N THR A 36 -5.28 -22.62 3.19
CA THR A 36 -5.71 -22.64 1.79
C THR A 36 -5.79 -21.21 1.30
N PHE A 37 -5.20 -20.92 0.14
CA PHE A 37 -5.16 -19.59 -0.47
C PHE A 37 -5.20 -19.72 -2.00
N THR A 38 -5.59 -18.65 -2.69
CA THR A 38 -5.70 -18.68 -4.17
C THR A 38 -4.35 -18.38 -4.82
N TYR A 39 -3.65 -17.34 -4.34
CA TYR A 39 -2.30 -17.00 -4.79
C TYR A 39 -1.39 -16.77 -3.59
N GLY A 40 -0.11 -17.07 -3.77
CA GLY A 40 0.88 -16.86 -2.73
C GLY A 40 2.30 -16.97 -3.25
N GLY A 41 3.18 -16.19 -2.65
CA GLY A 41 4.59 -16.08 -2.98
C GLY A 41 5.45 -16.10 -1.72
N ARG A 42 6.76 -15.99 -1.93
CA ARG A 42 7.69 -15.66 -0.87
C ARG A 42 8.79 -14.76 -1.37
N THR A 43 9.32 -13.93 -0.48
CA THR A 43 10.49 -13.10 -0.74
C THR A 43 11.34 -12.99 0.52
N ARG A 44 12.58 -12.53 0.39
CA ARG A 44 13.42 -12.28 1.57
C ARG A 44 13.13 -10.89 2.12
N VAL A 45 13.08 -10.78 3.44
CA VAL A 45 13.00 -9.48 4.15
C VAL A 45 14.37 -8.95 4.57
N THR A 46 15.44 -9.72 4.32
CA THR A 46 16.82 -9.39 4.69
C THR A 46 17.81 -9.92 3.64
N GLY A 47 18.99 -9.30 3.58
CA GLY A 47 20.09 -9.69 2.70
C GLY A 47 20.10 -8.93 1.37
N ASP A 48 20.85 -9.44 0.39
CA ASP A 48 21.00 -8.84 -0.96
C ASP A 48 19.73 -8.99 -1.83
N CYS A 49 18.73 -9.69 -1.31
CA CYS A 49 17.39 -9.71 -1.86
C CYS A 49 16.61 -8.52 -1.32
N ASP A 50 16.11 -7.66 -2.21
CA ASP A 50 15.49 -6.38 -1.86
C ASP A 50 13.96 -6.46 -1.62
N GLY A 51 13.40 -7.68 -1.53
CA GLY A 51 11.96 -7.87 -1.38
C GLY A 51 11.16 -7.60 -2.67
N LEU A 52 11.83 -7.16 -3.75
CA LEU A 52 11.23 -6.86 -5.04
C LEU A 52 11.20 -8.10 -5.93
N ALA A 53 10.60 -7.94 -7.11
CA ALA A 53 10.40 -9.05 -8.00
C ALA A 53 11.71 -9.58 -8.61
N ALA A 54 11.70 -10.83 -9.07
CA ALA A 54 12.89 -11.52 -9.55
C ALA A 54 13.47 -10.82 -10.79
N ASP A 55 14.69 -10.31 -10.66
CA ASP A 55 15.44 -9.60 -11.71
C ASP A 55 16.72 -10.36 -12.12
N GLY A 56 16.88 -11.60 -11.65
CA GLY A 56 18.09 -12.40 -11.84
C GLY A 56 19.20 -12.13 -10.80
N ARG A 57 19.06 -11.12 -9.94
CA ARG A 57 19.85 -10.91 -8.72
C ARG A 57 19.07 -11.33 -7.47
N ASN A 58 17.75 -11.21 -7.53
CA ASN A 58 16.86 -11.68 -6.48
C ASN A 58 16.90 -13.22 -6.34
N CYS A 59 17.07 -13.66 -5.10
CA CYS A 59 17.53 -14.98 -4.65
C CYS A 59 16.54 -16.15 -4.85
N GLU A 60 15.56 -16.06 -5.76
CA GLU A 60 14.63 -17.14 -6.10
C GLU A 60 14.43 -17.30 -7.63
N PRO A 61 14.43 -18.54 -8.16
CA PRO A 61 13.98 -18.83 -9.52
C PRO A 61 12.46 -18.67 -9.76
N THR A 62 11.65 -18.48 -8.71
CA THR A 62 10.21 -18.22 -8.81
C THR A 62 9.90 -16.73 -8.74
N THR A 63 8.73 -16.30 -9.23
CA THR A 63 8.27 -14.91 -9.07
C THR A 63 8.13 -14.59 -7.56
N PRO A 64 8.94 -13.67 -6.99
CA PRO A 64 8.78 -13.18 -5.62
C PRO A 64 7.49 -12.39 -5.56
N GLY A 65 6.73 -12.53 -4.48
CA GLY A 65 5.40 -11.95 -4.41
C GLY A 65 4.42 -12.62 -5.37
N ASN A 66 3.24 -12.95 -4.86
CA ASN A 66 2.09 -13.39 -5.67
C ASN A 66 0.76 -13.23 -4.93
N GLY A 67 0.78 -12.80 -3.66
CA GLY A 67 -0.40 -12.31 -2.97
C GLY A 67 -0.85 -10.99 -3.57
N THR A 68 0.06 -10.07 -3.91
CA THR A 68 -0.27 -8.76 -4.50
C THR A 68 -0.35 -8.80 -6.02
N ALA A 69 -1.20 -7.98 -6.64
CA ALA A 69 -1.32 -7.94 -8.10
C ALA A 69 -0.02 -7.51 -8.82
N ALA A 70 0.79 -6.65 -8.20
CA ALA A 70 2.09 -6.24 -8.74
C ALA A 70 3.19 -7.30 -8.60
N HIS A 71 2.97 -8.35 -7.79
CA HIS A 71 3.99 -9.32 -7.37
C HIS A 71 5.14 -8.65 -6.59
N LEU A 72 4.77 -7.77 -5.65
CA LEU A 72 5.67 -7.27 -4.63
C LEU A 72 5.56 -8.15 -3.38
N GLY A 73 6.59 -8.16 -2.52
CA GLY A 73 6.43 -8.66 -1.16
C GLY A 73 5.26 -7.99 -0.46
N GLY A 74 4.51 -8.74 0.35
CA GLY A 74 3.35 -8.25 1.08
C GLY A 74 3.66 -7.11 2.04
N LEU A 75 4.88 -7.02 2.58
CA LEU A 75 5.33 -5.90 3.42
C LEU A 75 5.86 -4.69 2.63
N ALA A 76 6.10 -4.82 1.32
CA ALA A 76 6.69 -3.74 0.54
C ALA A 76 5.77 -2.51 0.55
N GLY A 77 6.26 -1.40 1.09
CA GLY A 77 5.57 -0.12 1.15
C GLY A 77 4.33 -0.06 2.04
N ARG A 78 4.10 -1.06 2.90
CA ARG A 78 3.02 -1.05 3.90
C ARG A 78 3.32 -0.03 4.99
N VAL A 79 2.35 0.84 5.27
CA VAL A 79 2.45 1.79 6.38
C VAL A 79 2.22 1.08 7.71
N ARG A 80 2.99 1.48 8.72
CA ARG A 80 2.91 0.97 10.09
C ARG A 80 2.38 2.03 11.04
N VAL A 81 1.68 1.62 12.09
CA VAL A 81 1.13 2.57 13.07
C VAL A 81 2.24 3.27 13.86
N GLU A 82 3.34 2.57 14.11
CA GLU A 82 4.54 3.09 14.78
C GLU A 82 5.11 4.30 14.03
N GLU A 83 5.00 4.33 12.70
CA GLU A 83 5.49 5.43 11.86
C GLU A 83 4.60 6.67 12.02
N LEU A 84 3.28 6.47 12.12
CA LEU A 84 2.34 7.56 12.40
C LEU A 84 2.51 8.11 13.80
N GLN A 85 2.80 7.25 14.78
CA GLN A 85 3.12 7.65 16.15
C GLN A 85 4.46 8.39 16.23
N ALA A 86 5.45 7.97 15.44
CA ALA A 86 6.74 8.64 15.32
C ALA A 86 6.70 9.93 14.47
N GLY A 87 5.60 10.16 13.75
CA GLY A 87 5.41 11.32 12.88
C GLY A 87 6.24 11.29 11.60
N ARG A 88 6.73 10.12 11.18
CA ARG A 88 7.56 9.97 9.96
C ARG A 88 7.46 8.56 9.39
N ILE A 89 7.35 8.47 8.06
CA ILE A 89 7.45 7.24 7.27
C ILE A 89 8.68 7.41 6.39
N GLU A 90 9.64 6.49 6.49
CA GLU A 90 10.98 6.60 5.88
C GLU A 90 11.17 5.62 4.72
N HIS A 91 10.10 5.38 3.96
CA HIS A 91 10.08 4.49 2.81
C HIS A 91 9.00 4.89 1.80
N ALA A 92 9.08 4.36 0.58
CA ALA A 92 8.06 4.54 -0.45
C ALA A 92 6.77 3.81 -0.04
N LEU A 93 5.63 4.38 -0.38
CA LEU A 93 4.33 3.78 -0.06
C LEU A 93 3.87 2.84 -1.17
N THR A 94 3.07 1.83 -0.83
CA THR A 94 2.32 1.09 -1.85
C THR A 94 0.89 1.61 -1.90
N ILE A 95 0.41 1.91 -3.11
CA ILE A 95 -0.94 2.42 -3.35
C ILE A 95 -1.74 1.48 -4.25
N VAL A 96 -3.05 1.56 -4.08
CA VAL A 96 -4.06 0.87 -4.88
C VAL A 96 -4.85 1.92 -5.65
N VAL A 97 -5.02 1.74 -6.96
CA VAL A 97 -5.89 2.61 -7.79
C VAL A 97 -7.10 1.80 -8.29
N ASP A 98 -8.04 2.43 -9.00
CA ASP A 98 -9.20 1.69 -9.53
C ASP A 98 -8.76 0.65 -10.60
N CYS A 99 -7.95 1.06 -11.57
CA CYS A 99 -7.49 0.18 -12.63
C CYS A 99 -6.15 0.65 -13.24
N ASP A 100 -5.43 -0.28 -13.87
CA ASP A 100 -4.16 -0.01 -14.55
C ASP A 100 -4.29 -0.02 -16.08
N SER A 101 -3.18 0.25 -16.78
CA SER A 101 -3.12 0.20 -18.25
C SER A 101 -3.16 -1.21 -18.86
N GLY A 102 -3.12 -2.26 -18.04
CA GLY A 102 -2.87 -3.64 -18.48
C GLY A 102 -1.41 -3.95 -18.77
N THR A 103 -0.49 -3.06 -18.38
CA THR A 103 0.96 -3.26 -18.50
C THR A 103 1.64 -3.10 -17.13
N ALA A 104 2.88 -3.57 -17.03
CA ALA A 104 3.67 -3.51 -15.80
C ALA A 104 5.09 -2.98 -16.09
N VAL A 105 5.61 -2.19 -15.17
CA VAL A 105 6.99 -1.68 -15.16
C VAL A 105 7.65 -2.04 -13.83
N TYR A 106 8.99 -2.08 -13.80
CA TYR A 106 9.73 -2.35 -12.57
C TYR A 106 9.31 -1.39 -11.44
N PRO A 107 9.08 -1.88 -10.21
CA PRO A 107 9.38 -3.24 -9.72
C PRO A 107 8.31 -4.30 -9.97
N ALA A 108 7.13 -3.94 -10.50
CA ALA A 108 6.06 -4.90 -10.76
C ALA A 108 6.38 -5.87 -11.90
N LYS A 109 5.80 -7.07 -11.85
CA LYS A 109 5.93 -8.10 -12.91
C LYS A 109 4.62 -8.44 -13.61
N ARG A 110 3.50 -8.07 -13.01
CA ARG A 110 2.17 -8.29 -13.55
C ARG A 110 1.34 -7.02 -13.43
N SER A 111 0.31 -6.95 -14.25
CA SER A 111 -0.78 -6.01 -14.11
C SER A 111 -1.89 -6.65 -13.26
N GLY A 112 -2.69 -5.83 -12.62
CA GLY A 112 -3.92 -6.23 -11.96
C GLY A 112 -5.12 -6.13 -12.90
N ARG A 113 -6.19 -5.51 -12.42
CA ARG A 113 -7.39 -5.21 -13.20
C ARG A 113 -7.15 -4.00 -14.09
N SER A 114 -7.10 -4.23 -15.41
CA SER A 114 -6.92 -3.14 -16.36
C SER A 114 -8.20 -2.34 -16.61
N CYS A 115 -8.04 -1.06 -16.94
CA CYS A 115 -9.16 -0.17 -17.22
C CYS A 115 -10.03 -0.67 -18.39
N ALA A 116 -9.41 -1.31 -19.37
CA ALA A 116 -10.12 -1.93 -20.49
C ALA A 116 -11.12 -3.01 -20.03
N THR A 117 -10.77 -3.82 -19.02
CA THR A 117 -11.66 -4.89 -18.53
C THR A 117 -12.92 -4.39 -17.83
N ILE A 118 -12.90 -3.14 -17.36
CA ILE A 118 -14.04 -2.47 -16.72
C ILE A 118 -14.66 -1.37 -17.59
N GLY A 119 -14.34 -1.36 -18.90
CA GLY A 119 -14.94 -0.42 -19.86
C GLY A 119 -14.45 1.03 -19.72
N LYS A 120 -13.26 1.25 -19.14
CA LYS A 120 -12.63 2.57 -19.01
C LYS A 120 -11.47 2.76 -20.02
N PRO A 121 -11.19 4.00 -20.46
CA PRO A 121 -10.03 4.29 -21.30
C PRO A 121 -8.72 3.92 -20.62
N THR A 122 -7.74 3.41 -21.37
CA THR A 122 -6.40 3.05 -20.86
C THR A 122 -5.34 4.12 -21.15
N VAL A 123 -5.66 5.16 -21.91
CA VAL A 123 -4.68 6.15 -22.40
C VAL A 123 -3.94 6.88 -21.27
N ASP A 124 -4.65 7.18 -20.19
CA ASP A 124 -4.10 7.87 -19.01
C ASP A 124 -3.96 6.93 -17.80
N ALA A 125 -4.17 5.63 -18.00
CA ALA A 125 -4.04 4.66 -16.93
C ALA A 125 -2.54 4.38 -16.68
N PRO A 126 -2.07 4.43 -15.42
CA PRO A 126 -0.68 4.09 -15.12
C PRO A 126 -0.41 2.59 -15.32
N PRO A 127 0.81 2.19 -15.70
CA PRO A 127 1.23 0.79 -15.59
C PRO A 127 1.36 0.38 -14.12
N MET A 128 1.08 -0.89 -13.82
CA MET A 128 1.40 -1.45 -12.50
C MET A 128 2.91 -1.28 -12.23
N GLY A 129 3.27 -0.95 -10.99
CA GLY A 129 4.65 -0.62 -10.60
C GLY A 129 5.09 0.81 -10.94
N ALA A 130 4.22 1.65 -11.54
CA ALA A 130 4.53 3.07 -11.73
C ALA A 130 4.87 3.74 -10.39
N LEU A 131 5.94 4.55 -10.41
CA LEU A 131 6.36 5.36 -9.28
C LEU A 131 5.75 6.76 -9.41
N PHE A 132 4.89 7.11 -8.46
CA PHE A 132 4.33 8.44 -8.29
C PHE A 132 5.15 9.21 -7.26
N GLN A 133 5.30 10.51 -7.47
CA GLN A 133 5.91 11.40 -6.49
C GLN A 133 5.06 12.64 -6.33
N LEU A 134 4.94 13.10 -5.09
CA LEU A 134 4.36 14.40 -4.78
C LEU A 134 5.41 15.50 -4.97
N ASP A 135 5.25 16.35 -5.97
CA ASP A 135 6.20 17.44 -6.25
C ASP A 135 5.95 18.66 -5.36
N LEU A 136 6.09 18.46 -4.05
CA LEU A 136 6.04 19.52 -3.03
C LEU A 136 7.28 19.44 -2.15
N THR A 137 7.87 20.60 -1.86
CA THR A 137 8.96 20.72 -0.90
C THR A 137 8.46 20.55 0.54
N PRO A 138 9.33 20.19 1.50
CA PRO A 138 8.96 20.11 2.92
C PRO A 138 8.29 21.39 3.44
N THR A 139 8.79 22.57 3.05
CA THR A 139 8.21 23.85 3.45
C THR A 139 6.80 24.07 2.88
N GLN A 140 6.55 23.65 1.63
CA GLN A 140 5.20 23.71 1.05
C GLN A 140 4.24 22.78 1.79
N ILE A 141 4.67 21.55 2.10
CA ILE A 141 3.88 20.58 2.87
C ILE A 141 3.56 21.13 4.28
N ASP A 142 4.55 21.74 4.93
CA ASP A 142 4.37 22.34 6.25
C ASP A 142 3.38 23.51 6.25
N ALA A 143 3.30 24.25 5.14
CA ALA A 143 2.37 25.35 4.96
C ALA A 143 0.93 24.90 4.65
N LEU A 144 0.69 23.63 4.27
CA LEU A 144 -0.66 23.15 3.97
C LEU A 144 -1.56 23.19 5.23
N PRO A 145 -2.81 23.69 5.10
CA PRO A 145 -3.79 23.75 6.19
C PRO A 145 -4.49 22.39 6.39
N VAL A 146 -3.71 21.34 6.55
CA VAL A 146 -4.17 19.95 6.71
C VAL A 146 -3.79 19.41 8.09
N LEU A 147 -4.38 18.27 8.49
CA LEU A 147 -4.12 17.68 9.80
C LEU A 147 -2.65 17.27 9.95
N PRO A 148 -2.06 17.30 11.16
CA PRO A 148 -0.67 16.93 11.36
C PRO A 148 -0.31 15.54 10.82
N TRP A 149 -1.22 14.56 10.96
CA TRP A 149 -1.00 13.21 10.47
C TRP A 149 -0.99 13.13 8.94
N HIS A 150 -1.71 14.02 8.23
CA HIS A 150 -1.63 14.08 6.76
C HIS A 150 -0.21 14.42 6.30
N LYS A 151 0.46 15.34 6.99
CA LYS A 151 1.83 15.77 6.64
C LYS A 151 2.85 14.63 6.73
N VAL A 152 2.60 13.63 7.57
CA VAL A 152 3.45 12.42 7.66
C VAL A 152 3.48 11.68 6.33
N PHE A 153 2.30 11.43 5.76
CA PHE A 153 2.16 10.79 4.45
C PHE A 153 2.68 11.69 3.32
N LEU A 154 2.32 12.97 3.30
CA LEU A 154 2.73 13.89 2.24
C LEU A 154 4.25 14.01 2.13
N ARG A 155 4.97 14.03 3.26
CA ARG A 155 6.43 14.00 3.27
C ARG A 155 6.97 12.71 2.67
N ALA A 156 6.40 11.56 3.03
CA ALA A 156 6.82 10.27 2.48
C ALA A 156 6.56 10.18 0.96
N MET A 157 5.41 10.66 0.49
CA MET A 157 5.07 10.74 -0.93
C MET A 157 6.00 11.66 -1.72
N ALA A 158 6.49 12.73 -1.10
CA ALA A 158 7.41 13.67 -1.75
C ALA A 158 8.85 13.14 -1.77
N GLU A 159 9.31 12.55 -0.66
CA GLU A 159 10.69 12.10 -0.50
C GLU A 159 10.94 10.73 -1.13
N TYR A 160 10.08 9.75 -0.86
CA TYR A 160 10.26 8.36 -1.27
C TYR A 160 9.32 7.92 -2.40
N GLY A 161 8.20 8.62 -2.57
CA GLY A 161 7.21 8.31 -3.61
C GLY A 161 6.23 7.19 -3.23
N MET A 162 5.44 6.78 -4.22
CA MET A 162 4.39 5.77 -4.08
C MET A 162 4.42 4.83 -5.29
N TYR A 163 4.49 3.53 -5.06
CA TYR A 163 4.38 2.52 -6.11
C TYR A 163 2.93 2.04 -6.25
N LEU A 164 2.45 1.98 -7.50
CA LEU A 164 1.21 1.28 -7.80
C LEU A 164 1.40 -0.23 -7.63
N GLY A 165 0.84 -0.79 -6.57
CA GLY A 165 0.99 -2.20 -6.19
C GLY A 165 -0.25 -3.08 -6.41
N ASP A 166 -1.43 -2.47 -6.44
CA ASP A 166 -2.68 -3.20 -6.68
C ASP A 166 -3.77 -2.36 -7.35
N THR A 167 -4.88 -2.98 -7.73
CA THR A 167 -6.05 -2.36 -8.34
C THR A 167 -7.33 -2.75 -7.62
N GLY A 168 -8.35 -1.90 -7.63
CA GLY A 168 -9.59 -2.17 -6.89
C GLY A 168 -10.05 -1.02 -5.99
N ALA A 169 -9.25 0.05 -5.86
CA ALA A 169 -9.59 1.15 -4.99
C ALA A 169 -10.77 1.97 -5.52
N GLY A 170 -11.59 2.48 -4.60
CA GLY A 170 -12.50 3.59 -4.87
C GLY A 170 -11.79 4.94 -4.74
N GLY A 171 -12.28 5.97 -5.44
CA GLY A 171 -11.66 7.30 -5.43
C GLY A 171 -10.36 7.37 -6.24
N LEU A 172 -9.44 8.26 -5.86
CA LEU A 172 -8.18 8.49 -6.58
C LEU A 172 -7.18 7.36 -6.34
N PHE A 173 -6.92 7.04 -5.08
CA PHE A 173 -6.13 5.88 -4.65
C PHE A 173 -6.41 5.56 -3.17
N SER A 174 -5.99 4.39 -2.72
CA SER A 174 -5.90 4.00 -1.31
C SER A 174 -4.45 3.67 -0.96
N ILE A 175 -4.05 3.89 0.28
CA ILE A 175 -2.71 3.54 0.76
C ILE A 175 -2.80 2.22 1.50
N GLU A 176 -1.83 1.36 1.23
CA GLU A 176 -1.73 0.07 1.88
C GLU A 176 -1.05 0.17 3.26
N ALA A 177 -1.70 -0.38 4.29
CA ALA A 177 -1.20 -0.40 5.66
C ALA A 177 -1.24 -1.81 6.24
N GLU A 178 -0.41 -2.06 7.25
CA GLU A 178 -0.55 -3.27 8.07
C GLU A 178 -1.88 -3.27 8.82
N ALA A 179 -2.43 -4.44 9.08
CA ALA A 179 -3.72 -4.57 9.74
C ALA A 179 -3.57 -4.69 11.26
N GLY A 180 -4.47 -4.06 12.02
CA GLY A 180 -4.51 -4.16 13.48
C GLY A 180 -4.64 -5.59 14.02
N ASN A 181 -5.17 -6.51 13.21
CA ASN A 181 -5.28 -7.92 13.55
C ASN A 181 -3.92 -8.63 13.72
N GLN A 182 -2.82 -8.07 13.20
CA GLN A 182 -1.48 -8.60 13.47
C GLN A 182 -1.17 -8.60 14.97
N TYR A 183 -1.57 -7.54 15.68
CA TYR A 183 -1.36 -7.41 17.12
C TYR A 183 -2.29 -8.31 17.91
N THR A 184 -3.59 -8.30 17.57
CA THR A 184 -4.59 -9.07 18.31
C THR A 184 -4.41 -10.58 18.11
N SER A 185 -3.88 -11.02 16.95
CA SER A 185 -3.49 -12.42 16.72
C SER A 185 -2.40 -12.92 17.67
N LEU A 186 -1.57 -12.00 18.20
CA LEU A 186 -0.51 -12.27 19.17
C LEU A 186 -0.94 -11.95 20.61
N GLY A 187 -2.24 -11.71 20.84
CA GLY A 187 -2.79 -11.35 22.15
C GLY A 187 -2.43 -9.95 22.63
N GLN A 188 -1.95 -9.07 21.75
CA GLN A 188 -1.64 -7.68 22.06
C GLN A 188 -2.84 -6.76 21.82
N SER A 189 -2.84 -5.57 22.42
CA SER A 189 -3.79 -4.51 22.08
C SER A 189 -3.60 -4.05 20.64
N ASP A 190 -4.66 -3.53 20.01
CA ASP A 190 -4.61 -2.98 18.64
C ASP A 190 -4.21 -1.47 18.66
N PRO A 191 -2.93 -1.13 18.37
CA PRO A 191 -2.49 0.26 18.26
C PRO A 191 -3.11 1.01 17.09
N TRP A 192 -3.51 0.34 16.00
CA TRP A 192 -4.21 0.99 14.88
C TRP A 192 -5.57 1.51 15.33
N LEU A 193 -6.33 0.68 16.07
CA LEU A 193 -7.61 1.10 16.64
C LEU A 193 -7.44 2.29 17.59
N ALA A 194 -6.46 2.25 18.49
CA ALA A 194 -6.18 3.35 19.40
C ALA A 194 -5.80 4.66 18.67
N TYR A 195 -4.98 4.56 17.62
CA TYR A 195 -4.62 5.70 16.78
C TYR A 195 -5.83 6.27 16.05
N GLY A 196 -6.64 5.40 15.43
CA GLY A 196 -7.84 5.77 14.69
C GLY A 196 -8.89 6.46 15.55
N GLN A 197 -9.13 5.97 16.77
CA GLN A 197 -10.03 6.59 17.75
C GLN A 197 -9.69 8.05 18.08
N THR A 198 -8.42 8.40 17.98
CA THR A 198 -7.92 9.73 18.34
C THR A 198 -7.83 10.66 17.12
N ASN A 199 -7.50 10.12 15.94
CA ASN A 199 -7.08 10.93 14.79
C ASN A 199 -8.01 10.83 13.58
N TRP A 200 -8.87 9.82 13.52
CA TRP A 200 -9.63 9.48 12.33
C TRP A 200 -11.14 9.52 12.58
N GLU A 201 -11.88 9.61 11.49
CA GLU A 201 -13.33 9.69 11.54
C GLU A 201 -13.96 8.31 11.64
N LEU A 202 -15.03 8.23 12.43
CA LEU A 202 -15.86 7.05 12.49
C LEU A 202 -16.71 6.96 11.22
N TRP A 203 -16.54 5.87 10.48
CA TRP A 203 -17.31 5.57 9.29
C TRP A 203 -18.13 4.30 9.50
N SER A 204 -19.40 4.34 9.11
CA SER A 204 -20.30 3.20 9.21
C SER A 204 -20.60 2.59 7.83
N HIS A 205 -20.56 1.27 7.75
CA HIS A 205 -20.97 0.50 6.57
C HIS A 205 -21.51 -0.86 7.00
N ASP A 206 -22.58 -1.34 6.37
CA ASP A 206 -23.16 -2.67 6.61
C ASP A 206 -23.38 -3.02 8.11
N GLY A 207 -23.68 -2.03 8.96
CA GLY A 207 -23.84 -2.22 10.41
C GLY A 207 -22.54 -2.39 11.21
N THR A 208 -21.39 -2.18 10.58
CA THR A 208 -20.04 -2.15 11.17
C THR A 208 -19.52 -0.72 11.23
N TYR A 209 -18.60 -0.45 12.15
CA TYR A 209 -17.96 0.84 12.34
C TYR A 209 -16.44 0.68 12.25
N ASP A 210 -15.81 1.49 11.41
CA ASP A 210 -14.36 1.56 11.27
C ASP A 210 -13.89 3.01 11.45
N TYR A 211 -12.69 3.18 12.00
CA TYR A 211 -12.01 4.48 11.97
C TYR A 211 -11.21 4.56 10.67
N VAL A 212 -11.49 5.57 9.84
CA VAL A 212 -10.91 5.66 8.49
C VAL A 212 -10.09 6.93 8.35
N GLY A 213 -8.79 6.77 8.11
CA GLY A 213 -7.90 7.87 7.74
C GLY A 213 -8.16 8.32 6.31
N LYS A 214 -8.85 9.44 6.14
CA LYS A 214 -9.15 10.03 4.82
C LYS A 214 -8.35 11.30 4.60
N PHE A 215 -7.85 11.48 3.38
CA PHE A 215 -7.23 12.72 2.95
C PHE A 215 -8.29 13.69 2.45
N PHE A 216 -9.02 14.30 3.38
CA PHE A 216 -9.79 15.51 3.12
C PHE A 216 -9.74 16.47 4.31
N ASN A 217 -10.16 17.72 4.09
CA ASN A 217 -10.27 18.72 5.16
C ASN A 217 -11.76 18.84 5.60
N PRO A 218 -12.10 18.61 6.89
CA PRO A 218 -13.48 18.74 7.37
C PRO A 218 -14.03 20.18 7.34
N HIS A 219 -13.18 21.18 7.07
CA HIS A 219 -13.57 22.58 6.91
C HIS A 219 -13.83 23.01 5.46
N ASP A 220 -13.74 22.09 4.51
CA ASP A 220 -13.91 22.41 3.10
C ASP A 220 -15.36 22.22 2.63
N PRO A 221 -15.96 23.18 1.91
CA PRO A 221 -17.29 23.01 1.31
C PRO A 221 -17.34 21.95 0.20
N ASP A 222 -16.21 21.63 -0.45
CA ASP A 222 -16.07 20.52 -1.40
C ASP A 222 -14.70 19.82 -1.21
N PRO A 223 -14.60 18.93 -0.20
CA PRO A 223 -13.32 18.39 0.29
C PRO A 223 -12.45 17.73 -0.77
N ASP A 224 -13.07 17.13 -1.79
CA ASP A 224 -12.33 16.44 -2.84
C ASP A 224 -11.69 17.45 -3.81
N GLN A 225 -12.36 18.58 -4.10
CA GLN A 225 -11.84 19.56 -5.04
C GLN A 225 -10.62 20.32 -4.53
N TRP A 226 -10.58 20.67 -3.23
CA TRP A 226 -9.43 21.39 -2.69
C TRP A 226 -8.16 20.55 -2.71
N TRP A 227 -8.26 19.29 -2.30
CA TRP A 227 -7.11 18.37 -2.33
C TRP A 227 -6.64 18.11 -3.75
N LEU A 228 -7.58 17.95 -4.70
CA LEU A 228 -7.25 17.87 -6.12
C LEU A 228 -6.48 19.11 -6.60
N ALA A 229 -6.93 20.31 -6.24
CA ALA A 229 -6.35 21.56 -6.72
C ALA A 229 -4.99 21.89 -6.06
N HIS A 230 -4.79 21.56 -4.78
CA HIS A 230 -3.64 22.04 -3.99
C HIS A 230 -2.62 20.96 -3.61
N VAL A 231 -2.98 19.68 -3.72
CA VAL A 231 -2.10 18.57 -3.33
C VAL A 231 -1.94 17.60 -4.51
N TRP A 232 -3.02 17.03 -5.01
CA TRP A 232 -2.94 15.99 -6.03
C TRP A 232 -2.61 16.52 -7.43
N SER A 233 -2.82 17.81 -7.69
CA SER A 233 -2.31 18.51 -8.87
C SER A 233 -0.79 18.52 -8.98
N HIS A 234 -0.08 18.26 -7.88
CA HIS A 234 1.38 18.14 -7.82
C HIS A 234 1.88 16.69 -7.93
N LEU A 235 0.99 15.70 -8.12
CA LEU A 235 1.41 14.34 -8.39
C LEU A 235 2.00 14.23 -9.79
N ARG A 236 3.16 13.59 -9.88
CA ARG A 236 3.81 13.23 -11.15
C ARG A 236 4.15 11.75 -11.18
N VAL A 237 4.06 11.15 -12.36
CA VAL A 237 4.61 9.81 -12.62
C VAL A 237 6.07 9.99 -13.01
N LEU A 238 6.98 9.32 -12.30
CA LEU A 238 8.40 9.32 -12.62
C LEU A 238 8.71 8.31 -13.73
N ASP A 239 9.78 8.59 -14.48
CA ASP A 239 10.26 7.65 -15.49
C ASP A 239 10.68 6.32 -14.83
N PRO A 240 10.34 5.17 -15.41
CA PRO A 240 10.78 3.86 -14.90
C PRO A 240 12.29 3.74 -14.66
N CYS A 241 13.13 4.52 -15.34
CA CYS A 241 14.58 4.52 -15.12
C CYS A 241 14.96 4.90 -13.68
N VAL A 242 14.15 5.75 -13.02
CA VAL A 242 14.36 6.18 -11.63
C VAL A 242 14.21 5.00 -10.68
N ALA A 243 13.11 4.25 -10.82
CA ALA A 243 12.88 3.05 -10.01
C ALA A 243 13.96 1.98 -10.26
N GLN A 244 14.51 1.93 -11.48
CA GLN A 244 15.58 1.01 -11.86
C GLN A 244 16.99 1.51 -11.48
N ALA A 245 17.13 2.74 -10.98
CA ALA A 245 18.41 3.42 -10.76
C ALA A 245 19.33 3.39 -12.01
N THR A 246 18.74 3.58 -13.19
CA THR A 246 19.44 3.65 -14.48
C THR A 246 19.54 5.07 -15.04
N CYS A 247 18.87 6.00 -14.36
CA CYS A 247 19.01 7.45 -14.39
C CYS A 247 18.89 7.91 -12.91
#